data_AF-A0AAN4YT93-F1
#
_entry.id   AF-A0AAN4YT93-F1
#
_cell.length_a   1.000
_cell.length_b   1.000
_cell.length_c   1.000
_cell.angle_alpha   90.00
_cell.angle_beta   90.00
_cell.angle_gamma   90.00
#
_symmetry.space_group_name_H-M   'P 1'
#
loop_
_entity.id
_entity.type
_entity.pdbx_description
1 polymer ?
#
loop_
_entity_poly.entity_id
_entity_poly.type
_entity_poly.pdbx_seq_one_letter_code
_entity_poly.pdbx_strand_id
1 'polypeptide(L)'
;MAPRIHIKQQQTRSQSCRLDILIVGAGLAGLGSAISCALAGHAVHILEAAQEIKEVGAGIQVLPNSSRVLQHWGLEEALTPYMTFPSVCNFIGWKGNKISHLDFHESESNYPGTWYRDFHRADLQRCLVNRALELGVRMTCNARIATVHVSDDGATATVVAADGRQWEGDLVIGADGVFGKLTEELLGRSDPPVKTGDLAYRLLLSTEEMRKDPELAPFVNHPQVNYWLGPDAHAGLLHSMMLFDLANFWQ
;
A
#
# COMPACT_ATOMS: atom_id res chain seq x y z
N MET A 1 -25.42 4.69 -15.27
CA MET A 1 -24.04 5.08 -14.91
C MET A 1 -23.90 4.92 -13.41
N ALA A 2 -22.87 4.20 -12.95
CA ALA A 2 -22.57 4.13 -11.52
C ALA A 2 -22.26 5.54 -10.98
N PRO A 3 -22.66 5.88 -9.75
CA PRO A 3 -22.34 7.19 -9.17
C PRO A 3 -20.82 7.36 -9.08
N ARG A 4 -20.31 8.49 -9.59
CA ARG A 4 -18.90 8.84 -9.45
C ARG A 4 -18.59 9.08 -7.97
N ILE A 5 -17.49 8.52 -7.50
CA ILE A 5 -16.99 8.81 -6.16
C ILE A 5 -16.59 10.29 -6.11
N HIS A 6 -17.13 11.02 -5.14
CA HIS A 6 -16.82 12.44 -4.95
C HIS A 6 -15.33 12.61 -4.60
N ILE A 7 -14.63 13.50 -5.28
CA ILE A 7 -13.23 13.84 -4.97
C ILE A 7 -13.20 14.87 -3.84
N LYS A 8 -12.60 14.50 -2.71
CA LYS A 8 -12.43 15.35 -1.55
C LYS A 8 -11.54 16.54 -1.88
N GLN A 9 -12.05 17.73 -1.62
CA GLN A 9 -11.27 18.96 -1.70
C GLN A 9 -10.53 19.21 -0.39
N GLN A 10 -9.38 19.86 -0.48
CA GLN A 10 -8.62 20.25 0.69
C GLN A 10 -9.40 21.29 1.50
N GLN A 11 -9.56 21.04 2.80
CA GLN A 11 -10.21 21.96 3.71
C GLN A 11 -9.26 23.05 4.18
N THR A 12 -9.78 24.25 4.37
CA THR A 12 -9.06 25.34 5.04
C THR A 12 -9.41 25.35 6.53
N ARG A 13 -8.41 25.39 7.39
CA ARG A 13 -8.58 25.49 8.85
C ARG A 13 -8.05 26.81 9.39
N SER A 14 -8.70 27.34 10.42
CA SER A 14 -8.11 28.41 11.23
C SER A 14 -6.85 27.89 11.93
N GLN A 15 -5.93 28.80 12.25
CA GLN A 15 -4.68 28.44 12.93
C GLN A 15 -4.91 27.72 14.25
N SER A 16 -5.96 28.09 15.00
CA SER A 16 -6.35 27.46 16.28
C SER A 16 -6.79 25.99 16.17
N CYS A 17 -7.14 25.52 14.96
CA CYS A 17 -7.69 24.18 14.72
C CYS A 17 -6.85 23.37 13.73
N ARG A 18 -5.75 23.95 13.25
CA ARG A 18 -4.77 23.28 12.38
C ARG A 18 -3.74 22.61 13.27
N LEU A 19 -3.41 21.37 12.93
CA LEU A 19 -2.41 20.59 13.65
C LEU A 19 -1.16 20.46 12.79
N ASP A 20 0.00 20.45 13.43
CA ASP A 20 1.29 20.02 12.90
C ASP A 20 1.46 18.51 13.16
N ILE A 21 1.22 17.71 12.11
CA ILE A 21 1.19 16.24 12.20
C ILE A 21 2.49 15.67 11.64
N LEU A 22 3.18 14.88 12.47
CA LEU A 22 4.35 14.11 12.10
C LEU A 22 3.92 12.68 11.76
N ILE A 23 4.42 12.14 10.66
CA ILE A 23 4.14 10.77 10.23
C ILE A 23 5.47 10.03 10.08
N VAL A 24 5.64 8.93 10.79
CA VAL A 24 6.86 8.13 10.74
C VAL A 24 6.67 6.99 9.75
N GLY A 25 7.31 7.08 8.59
CA GLY A 25 7.24 6.11 7.50
C GLY A 25 6.46 6.60 6.28
N ALA A 26 7.05 6.44 5.10
CA ALA A 26 6.49 6.76 3.78
C ALA A 26 6.01 5.51 3.01
N GLY A 27 5.61 4.45 3.73
CA GLY A 27 4.88 3.33 3.16
C GLY A 27 3.46 3.72 2.71
N LEU A 28 2.73 2.78 2.12
CA LEU A 28 1.34 3.02 1.65
C LEU A 28 0.42 3.56 2.76
N ALA A 29 0.57 3.05 3.99
CA ALA A 29 -0.19 3.52 5.14
C ALA A 29 0.17 4.97 5.53
N GLY A 30 1.46 5.28 5.66
CA GLY A 30 1.92 6.62 6.00
C GLY A 30 1.55 7.67 4.95
N LEU A 31 1.68 7.33 3.66
CA LEU A 31 1.25 8.20 2.56
C LEU A 31 -0.27 8.39 2.54
N GLY A 32 -1.05 7.33 2.78
CA GLY A 32 -2.51 7.43 2.88
C GLY A 32 -2.96 8.29 4.06
N SER A 33 -2.31 8.16 5.22
CA SER A 33 -2.52 9.03 6.37
C SER A 33 -2.16 10.48 6.04
N ALA A 34 -1.03 10.70 5.37
CA ALA A 34 -0.59 12.05 5.00
C ALA A 34 -1.58 12.77 4.09
N ILE A 35 -2.04 12.09 3.03
CA ILE A 35 -3.05 12.61 2.10
C ILE A 35 -4.34 12.92 2.86
N SER A 36 -4.80 12.02 3.74
CA SER A 36 -6.02 12.21 4.51
C SER A 36 -5.96 13.42 5.44
N CYS A 37 -4.85 13.57 6.17
CA CYS A 37 -4.59 14.68 7.07
C CYS A 37 -4.44 16.01 6.31
N ALA A 38 -3.72 16.01 5.18
CA ALA A 38 -3.54 17.20 4.36
C ALA A 38 -4.86 17.66 3.73
N LEU A 39 -5.68 16.73 3.21
CA LEU A 39 -7.04 17.03 2.71
C LEU A 39 -7.96 17.55 3.81
N ALA A 40 -7.75 17.16 5.06
CA ALA A 40 -8.47 17.70 6.20
C ALA A 40 -7.95 19.08 6.65
N GLY A 41 -6.91 19.63 6.01
CA GLY A 41 -6.41 21.00 6.24
C GLY A 41 -5.30 21.11 7.30
N HIS A 42 -4.68 20.00 7.69
CA HIS A 42 -3.57 20.00 8.65
C HIS A 42 -2.22 20.21 7.96
N ALA A 43 -1.22 20.69 8.71
CA ALA A 43 0.18 20.66 8.28
C ALA A 43 0.72 19.25 8.50
N VAL A 44 1.41 18.69 7.51
CA VAL A 44 1.86 17.29 7.57
C VAL A 44 3.33 17.21 7.17
N HIS A 45 4.09 16.42 7.93
CA HIS A 45 5.49 16.13 7.65
C HIS A 45 5.75 14.63 7.81
N ILE A 46 6.11 13.96 6.71
CA ILE A 46 6.54 12.56 6.71
C ILE A 46 8.05 12.47 6.96
N LEU A 47 8.45 11.57 7.86
CA LEU A 47 9.82 11.24 8.18
C LEU A 47 10.07 9.79 7.76
N GLU A 48 10.90 9.60 6.73
CA GLU A 48 11.19 8.30 6.12
C GLU A 48 12.63 7.88 6.43
N ALA A 49 12.82 6.64 6.86
CA ALA A 49 14.12 6.08 7.21
C ALA A 49 15.03 5.84 5.99
N ALA A 50 14.46 5.48 4.84
CA ALA A 50 15.18 5.23 3.60
C ALA A 50 15.78 6.51 3.01
N GLN A 51 16.83 6.36 2.20
CA GLN A 51 17.50 7.47 1.51
C GLN A 51 16.60 8.12 0.45
N GLU A 52 15.78 7.30 -0.20
CA GLU A 52 14.80 7.72 -1.19
C GLU A 52 13.48 6.99 -0.95
N ILE A 53 12.35 7.65 -1.23
CA ILE A 53 11.04 7.03 -1.20
C ILE A 53 10.88 6.26 -2.50
N LYS A 54 11.41 5.04 -2.52
CA LYS A 54 11.34 4.13 -3.64
C LYS A 54 11.03 2.74 -3.15
N GLU A 55 9.88 2.23 -3.56
CA GLU A 55 9.56 0.84 -3.34
C GLU A 55 10.22 -0.06 -4.39
N VAL A 56 10.88 -1.11 -3.90
CA VAL A 56 11.21 -2.28 -4.70
C VAL A 56 10.05 -3.24 -4.49
N GLY A 57 9.06 -3.13 -5.36
CA GLY A 57 7.78 -3.79 -5.18
C GLY A 57 7.59 -4.92 -6.17
N ALA A 58 6.88 -5.95 -5.72
CA ALA A 58 6.12 -6.80 -6.62
C ALA A 58 4.77 -6.10 -6.91
N GLY A 59 3.90 -6.73 -7.70
CA GLY A 59 2.53 -6.29 -7.85
C GLY A 59 1.68 -6.36 -6.56
N ILE A 60 0.62 -5.57 -6.53
CA ILE A 60 -0.35 -5.46 -5.44
C ILE A 60 -1.76 -5.31 -6.01
N GLN A 61 -2.73 -5.93 -5.36
CA GLN A 61 -4.15 -5.78 -5.71
C GLN A 61 -4.78 -4.65 -4.91
N VAL A 62 -5.59 -3.86 -5.59
CA VAL A 62 -6.45 -2.86 -4.99
C VAL A 62 -7.89 -3.29 -5.26
N LEU A 63 -8.61 -3.57 -4.19
CA LEU A 63 -9.98 -4.04 -4.18
C LEU A 63 -10.96 -2.86 -3.97
N PRO A 64 -12.29 -3.04 -4.13
CA PRO A 64 -13.30 -1.97 -4.09
C PRO A 64 -13.26 -1.04 -2.88
N ASN A 65 -12.93 -1.57 -1.71
CA ASN A 65 -12.81 -0.80 -0.48
C ASN A 65 -11.67 0.23 -0.57
N SER A 66 -10.50 -0.20 -1.03
CA SER A 66 -9.34 0.67 -1.20
C SER A 66 -9.48 1.57 -2.41
N SER A 67 -10.05 1.08 -3.52
CA SER A 67 -10.26 1.88 -4.73
C SER A 67 -11.13 3.10 -4.45
N ARG A 68 -12.21 2.92 -3.67
CA ARG A 68 -13.10 4.00 -3.26
C ARG A 68 -12.33 5.12 -2.56
N VAL A 69 -11.41 4.77 -1.68
CA VAL A 69 -10.59 5.74 -0.93
C VAL A 69 -9.63 6.46 -1.88
N LEU A 70 -8.96 5.75 -2.78
CA LEU A 70 -8.05 6.34 -3.77
C LEU A 70 -8.78 7.31 -4.71
N GLN A 71 -9.96 6.92 -5.19
CA GLN A 71 -10.81 7.78 -6.02
C GLN A 71 -11.29 9.01 -5.22
N HIS A 72 -11.67 8.83 -3.96
CA HIS A 72 -12.05 9.93 -3.07
C HIS A 72 -10.89 10.90 -2.81
N TRP A 73 -9.64 10.43 -2.83
CA TRP A 73 -8.45 11.29 -2.76
C TRP A 73 -8.06 11.96 -4.09
N GLY A 74 -8.77 11.65 -5.19
CA GLY A 74 -8.54 12.22 -6.51
C GLY A 74 -7.40 11.54 -7.29
N LEU A 75 -7.06 10.29 -6.96
CA LEU A 75 -5.92 9.58 -7.56
C LEU A 75 -6.25 8.81 -8.85
N GLU A 76 -7.52 8.71 -9.23
CA GLU A 76 -7.97 7.84 -10.32
C GLU A 76 -7.24 8.12 -11.65
N GLU A 77 -7.16 9.38 -12.05
CA GLU A 77 -6.49 9.78 -13.28
C GLU A 77 -4.99 9.44 -13.24
N ALA A 78 -4.31 9.77 -12.14
CA ALA A 78 -2.89 9.49 -11.97
C ALA A 78 -2.56 7.98 -11.93
N LEU A 79 -3.49 7.16 -11.44
CA LEU A 79 -3.35 5.71 -11.35
C LEU A 79 -3.68 4.99 -12.65
N THR A 80 -4.57 5.54 -13.48
CA THR A 80 -5.11 4.90 -14.68
C THR A 80 -4.04 4.31 -15.62
N PRO A 81 -2.92 5.01 -15.91
CA PRO A 81 -1.87 4.46 -16.79
C PRO A 81 -1.17 3.21 -16.25
N TYR A 82 -1.26 2.95 -14.94
CA TYR A 82 -0.59 1.85 -14.25
C TYR A 82 -1.55 0.72 -13.86
N MET A 83 -2.84 0.86 -14.17
CA MET A 83 -3.85 -0.15 -13.87
C MET A 83 -3.79 -1.32 -14.84
N THR A 84 -3.80 -2.52 -14.30
CA THR A 84 -4.19 -3.72 -15.05
C THR A 84 -5.63 -4.08 -14.72
N PHE A 85 -6.34 -4.64 -15.71
CA PHE A 85 -7.79 -4.90 -15.66
C PHE A 85 -8.04 -6.41 -15.69
N PRO A 86 -7.79 -7.14 -14.59
CA PRO A 86 -8.11 -8.55 -14.56
C PRO A 86 -9.63 -8.75 -14.61
N SER A 87 -10.10 -9.72 -15.39
CA SER A 87 -11.54 -10.03 -15.50
C SER A 87 -12.02 -11.07 -14.48
N VAL A 88 -11.13 -11.96 -14.07
CA VAL A 88 -11.46 -13.10 -13.21
C VAL A 88 -10.31 -13.43 -12.27
N CYS A 89 -10.64 -13.94 -11.09
CA CYS A 89 -9.72 -14.66 -10.21
C CYS A 89 -10.07 -16.15 -10.22
N ASN A 90 -9.16 -17.00 -10.70
CA ASN A 90 -9.34 -18.45 -10.75
C ASN A 90 -8.61 -19.11 -9.58
N PHE A 91 -9.28 -20.10 -8.96
CA PHE A 91 -8.66 -21.04 -8.04
C PHE A 91 -8.54 -22.39 -8.75
N ILE A 92 -7.32 -22.84 -8.93
CA ILE A 92 -6.94 -24.00 -9.73
C ILE A 92 -6.23 -24.99 -8.78
N GLY A 93 -6.59 -26.26 -8.80
CA GLY A 93 -5.84 -27.28 -8.08
C GLY A 93 -4.48 -27.49 -8.72
N TRP A 94 -3.48 -27.93 -7.97
CA TRP A 94 -2.12 -28.21 -8.49
C TRP A 94 -2.09 -29.25 -9.62
N LYS A 95 -3.15 -30.04 -9.80
CA LYS A 95 -3.35 -30.97 -10.94
C LYS A 95 -4.03 -30.33 -12.16
N GLY A 96 -4.26 -29.01 -12.14
CA GLY A 96 -4.87 -28.24 -13.23
C GLY A 96 -6.41 -28.21 -13.21
N ASN A 97 -7.08 -28.88 -12.28
CA ASN A 97 -8.54 -28.83 -12.21
C ASN A 97 -9.02 -27.48 -11.67
N LYS A 98 -10.01 -26.86 -12.32
CA LYS A 98 -10.65 -25.64 -11.81
C LYS A 98 -11.42 -25.99 -10.52
N ILE A 99 -11.12 -25.31 -9.42
CA ILE A 99 -11.80 -25.47 -8.13
C ILE A 99 -12.97 -24.48 -8.05
N SER A 100 -12.67 -23.20 -8.26
CA SER A 100 -13.66 -22.11 -8.23
C SER A 100 -13.15 -20.90 -9.00
N HIS A 101 -13.98 -19.86 -9.11
CA HIS A 101 -13.56 -18.56 -9.64
C HIS A 101 -14.41 -17.44 -9.05
N LEU A 102 -13.88 -16.23 -9.11
CA LEU A 102 -14.57 -14.98 -8.84
C LEU A 102 -14.52 -14.12 -10.11
N ASP A 103 -15.69 -13.80 -10.66
CA ASP A 103 -15.81 -12.81 -11.73
C ASP A 103 -15.67 -11.40 -11.14
N PHE A 104 -14.66 -10.66 -11.57
CA PHE A 104 -14.42 -9.32 -11.04
C PHE A 104 -15.45 -8.31 -11.51
N HIS A 105 -16.02 -8.45 -12.71
CA HIS A 105 -17.07 -7.55 -13.18
C HIS A 105 -18.37 -7.74 -12.39
N GLU A 106 -18.76 -8.99 -12.12
CA GLU A 106 -19.89 -9.29 -11.25
C GLU A 106 -19.65 -8.75 -9.84
N SER A 107 -18.47 -8.97 -9.27
CA SER A 107 -18.11 -8.46 -7.94
C SER A 107 -18.15 -6.92 -7.90
N GLU A 108 -17.56 -6.24 -8.90
CA GLU A 108 -17.58 -4.77 -9.05
C GLU A 108 -19.01 -4.22 -9.12
N SER A 109 -19.95 -4.96 -9.73
CA SER A 109 -21.34 -4.54 -9.86
C SER A 109 -22.04 -4.35 -8.50
N ASN A 110 -21.61 -5.09 -7.47
CA ASN A 110 -22.10 -4.94 -6.09
C ASN A 110 -21.56 -3.66 -5.41
N TYR A 111 -20.53 -3.04 -5.97
CA TYR A 111 -19.89 -1.84 -5.44
C TYR A 111 -19.78 -0.75 -6.53
N PRO A 112 -20.91 -0.15 -6.95
CA PRO A 112 -20.93 0.78 -8.07
C PRO A 112 -19.91 1.92 -7.93
N GLY A 113 -19.12 2.13 -8.99
CA GLY A 113 -18.15 3.22 -9.08
C GLY A 113 -16.77 2.88 -8.53
N THR A 114 -16.58 1.69 -7.96
CA THR A 114 -15.30 1.17 -7.47
C THR A 114 -14.70 0.15 -8.46
N TRP A 115 -13.48 -0.33 -8.21
CA TRP A 115 -12.79 -1.25 -9.13
C TRP A 115 -11.84 -2.23 -8.42
N TYR A 116 -11.55 -3.35 -9.10
CA TYR A 116 -10.46 -4.29 -8.80
C TYR A 116 -9.33 -4.10 -9.81
N ARG A 117 -8.16 -3.64 -9.37
CA ARG A 117 -7.00 -3.46 -10.27
C ARG A 117 -5.74 -3.96 -9.63
N ASP A 118 -4.86 -4.54 -10.44
CA ASP A 118 -3.50 -4.85 -10.00
C ASP A 118 -2.56 -3.75 -10.49
N PHE A 119 -1.59 -3.41 -9.64
CA PHE A 119 -0.56 -2.42 -9.91
C PHE A 119 0.80 -3.02 -9.64
N HIS A 120 1.84 -2.49 -10.28
CA HIS A 120 3.16 -2.56 -9.68
C HIS A 120 3.17 -1.69 -8.41
N ARG A 121 3.57 -2.23 -7.25
CA ARG A 121 3.46 -1.51 -5.97
C ARG A 121 4.23 -0.18 -5.96
N ALA A 122 5.36 -0.12 -6.68
CA ALA A 122 6.12 1.12 -6.83
C ALA A 122 5.35 2.23 -7.56
N ASP A 123 4.52 1.89 -8.55
CA ASP A 123 3.71 2.88 -9.27
C ASP A 123 2.59 3.44 -8.40
N LEU A 124 1.90 2.55 -7.67
CA LEU A 124 0.89 2.97 -6.69
C LEU A 124 1.49 3.90 -5.63
N GLN A 125 2.66 3.54 -5.06
CA GLN A 125 3.33 4.38 -4.08
C GLN A 125 3.72 5.73 -4.69
N ARG A 126 4.30 5.74 -5.90
CA ARG A 126 4.70 6.98 -6.58
C ARG A 126 3.52 7.93 -6.79
N CYS A 127 2.36 7.41 -7.21
CA CYS A 127 1.14 8.22 -7.34
C CYS A 127 0.72 8.82 -5.98
N LEU A 128 0.82 8.06 -4.89
CA LEU A 128 0.54 8.56 -3.54
C LEU A 128 1.55 9.64 -3.09
N VAL A 129 2.84 9.46 -3.36
CA VAL A 129 3.88 10.47 -3.08
C VAL A 129 3.56 11.76 -3.81
N ASN A 130 3.31 11.68 -5.12
CA ASN A 130 3.00 12.85 -5.94
C ASN A 130 1.76 13.58 -5.39
N ARG A 131 0.71 12.83 -5.05
CA ARG A 131 -0.51 13.41 -4.49
C ARG A 131 -0.28 14.07 -3.13
N ALA A 132 0.53 13.48 -2.27
CA ALA A 132 0.89 14.10 -1.00
C ALA A 132 1.67 15.42 -1.22
N LEU A 133 2.62 15.44 -2.17
CA LEU A 133 3.37 16.65 -2.51
C LEU A 133 2.46 17.75 -3.09
N GLU A 134 1.52 17.41 -3.98
CA GLU A 134 0.51 18.34 -4.50
C GLU A 134 -0.31 19.00 -3.38
N LEU A 135 -0.58 18.27 -2.29
CA LEU A 135 -1.33 18.75 -1.13
C LEU A 135 -0.45 19.53 -0.13
N GLY A 136 0.83 19.73 -0.43
CA GLY A 136 1.77 20.49 0.40
C GLY A 136 2.36 19.69 1.57
N VAL A 137 2.29 18.35 1.53
CA VAL A 137 2.94 17.49 2.54
C VAL A 137 4.46 17.63 2.43
N ARG A 138 5.12 17.91 3.55
CA ARG A 138 6.59 17.90 3.64
C ARG A 138 7.10 16.47 3.82
N MET A 139 8.25 16.16 3.26
CA MET A 139 8.87 14.84 3.39
C MET A 139 10.36 14.99 3.69
N THR A 140 10.89 14.16 4.59
CA THR A 140 12.32 14.09 4.90
C THR A 140 12.78 12.64 4.94
N CYS A 141 13.67 12.31 4.01
CA CYS A 141 14.35 11.01 3.95
C CYS A 141 15.53 10.93 4.92
N ASN A 142 16.12 9.74 5.04
CA ASN A 142 17.20 9.43 5.97
C ASN A 142 16.83 9.73 7.44
N ALA A 143 15.56 9.79 7.80
CA ALA A 143 15.05 10.11 9.12
C ALA A 143 14.54 8.84 9.82
N ARG A 144 15.46 7.97 10.25
CA ARG A 144 15.10 6.79 11.04
C ARG A 144 14.75 7.22 12.46
N ILE A 145 13.46 7.23 12.79
CA ILE A 145 12.99 7.56 14.13
C ILE A 145 13.32 6.42 15.10
N ALA A 146 13.87 6.81 16.25
CA ALA A 146 14.32 5.91 17.31
C ALA A 146 13.39 5.93 18.52
N THR A 147 12.79 7.09 18.83
CA THR A 147 11.89 7.26 19.97
C THR A 147 10.94 8.44 19.75
N VAL A 148 9.83 8.45 20.47
CA VAL A 148 8.84 9.51 20.53
C VAL A 148 8.59 9.89 21.98
N HIS A 149 8.70 11.19 22.27
CA HIS A 149 8.39 11.74 23.58
C HIS A 149 7.11 12.56 23.47
N VAL A 150 6.14 12.29 24.34
CA VAL A 150 4.93 13.11 24.48
C VAL A 150 5.10 13.98 25.72
N SER A 151 4.73 15.26 25.62
CA SER A 151 4.77 16.18 26.75
C SER A 151 3.85 15.72 27.89
N ASP A 152 4.14 16.13 29.12
CA ASP A 152 3.35 15.74 30.30
C ASP A 152 1.87 16.15 30.22
N ASP A 153 1.59 17.26 29.52
CA ASP A 153 0.23 17.75 29.25
C ASP A 153 -0.42 17.13 28.00
N GLY A 154 0.33 16.33 27.24
CA GLY A 154 -0.10 15.69 26.00
C GLY A 154 -0.32 16.65 24.83
N ALA A 155 0.08 17.92 24.97
CA ALA A 155 -0.15 18.93 23.95
C ALA A 155 0.83 18.82 22.77
N THR A 156 2.05 18.32 23.01
CA THR A 156 3.08 18.18 21.97
C THR A 156 3.74 16.81 22.00
N ALA A 157 4.28 16.42 20.86
CA ALA A 157 5.07 15.22 20.70
C ALA A 157 6.34 15.52 19.89
N THR A 158 7.47 15.04 20.40
CA THR A 158 8.78 15.16 19.77
C THR A 158 9.23 13.78 19.29
N VAL A 159 9.49 13.65 17.99
CA VAL A 159 10.13 12.45 17.43
C VAL A 159 11.63 12.68 17.30
N VAL A 160 12.42 11.70 17.74
CA VAL A 160 13.88 11.77 17.75
C VAL A 160 14.44 10.72 16.79
N ALA A 161 15.20 11.16 15.79
CA ALA A 161 15.91 10.26 14.89
C ALA A 161 17.16 9.66 15.54
N ALA A 162 17.59 8.51 15.02
CA ALA A 162 18.80 7.81 15.45
C ALA A 162 20.09 8.64 15.29
N ASP A 163 20.07 9.68 14.45
CA ASP A 163 21.18 10.63 14.28
C ASP A 163 21.06 11.90 15.13
N GLY A 164 20.08 11.95 16.03
CA GLY A 164 19.87 13.04 16.98
C GLY A 164 19.03 14.21 16.44
N ARG A 165 18.63 14.22 15.16
CA ARG A 165 17.66 15.21 14.67
C ARG A 165 16.31 15.04 15.35
N GLN A 166 15.61 16.14 15.57
CA GLN A 166 14.31 16.16 16.26
C GLN A 166 13.29 16.96 15.48
N TRP A 167 12.05 16.54 15.57
CA TRP A 167 10.89 17.25 15.04
C TRP A 167 9.80 17.25 16.10
N GLU A 168 9.14 18.38 16.27
CA GLU A 168 8.02 18.57 17.19
C GLU A 168 6.74 18.79 16.39
N GLY A 169 5.62 18.28 16.91
CA GLY A 169 4.29 18.50 16.37
C GLY A 169 3.21 18.18 17.40
N ASP A 170 1.95 18.42 17.04
CA ASP A 170 0.79 18.18 17.90
C ASP A 170 0.36 16.70 17.91
N LEU A 171 0.71 15.95 16.86
CA LEU A 171 0.33 14.54 16.69
C LEU A 171 1.42 13.76 15.95
N VAL A 172 1.70 12.55 16.43
CA VAL A 172 2.56 11.59 15.74
C VAL A 172 1.74 10.39 15.28
N ILE A 173 1.86 10.04 14.00
CA ILE A 173 1.30 8.82 13.43
C ILE A 173 2.45 7.84 13.17
N GLY A 174 2.46 6.73 13.92
CA GLY A 174 3.38 5.62 13.69
C GLY A 174 2.93 4.78 12.50
N ALA A 175 3.68 4.84 11.40
CA ALA A 175 3.46 4.07 10.18
C ALA A 175 4.76 3.40 9.69
N ASP A 176 5.60 2.97 10.64
CA ASP A 176 6.96 2.47 10.46
C ASP A 176 7.04 0.97 10.08
N GLY A 177 5.88 0.36 9.81
CA GLY A 177 5.75 -0.98 9.25
C GLY A 177 5.89 -2.10 10.28
N VAL A 178 5.84 -3.35 9.79
CA VAL A 178 5.77 -4.55 10.65
C VAL A 178 7.01 -4.78 11.52
N PHE A 179 8.16 -4.22 11.12
CA PHE A 179 9.41 -4.25 11.89
C PHE A 179 9.71 -2.89 12.55
N GLY A 180 8.71 -2.02 12.58
CA GLY A 180 8.75 -0.75 13.28
C GLY A 180 8.92 -0.94 14.78
N LYS A 181 9.48 0.06 15.44
CA LYS A 181 9.69 0.05 16.91
C LYS A 181 8.65 0.88 17.64
N LEU A 182 7.93 1.76 16.95
CA LEU A 182 6.99 2.67 17.60
C LEU A 182 5.83 1.95 18.29
N THR A 183 5.43 0.79 17.78
CA THR A 183 4.40 -0.04 18.43
C THR A 183 4.91 -0.58 19.77
N GLU A 184 6.12 -1.14 19.83
CA GLU A 184 6.71 -1.64 21.08
C GLU A 184 6.93 -0.52 22.09
N GLU A 185 7.36 0.65 21.62
CA GLU A 185 7.54 1.85 22.45
C GLU A 185 6.21 2.31 23.07
N LEU A 186 5.14 2.38 22.27
CA LEU A 186 3.80 2.72 22.76
C LEU A 186 3.29 1.69 23.78
N LEU A 187 3.54 0.40 23.54
CA LEU A 187 3.09 -0.69 24.42
C LEU A 187 3.96 -0.85 25.67
N GLY A 188 5.17 -0.28 25.70
CA GLY A 188 6.14 -0.50 26.77
C GLY A 188 6.62 -1.96 26.90
N ARG A 189 6.44 -2.77 25.84
CA ARG A 189 6.84 -4.18 25.80
C ARG A 189 7.19 -4.60 24.37
N SER A 190 7.99 -5.65 24.25
CA SER A 190 8.26 -6.25 22.94
C SER A 190 6.99 -6.89 22.36
N ASP A 191 6.83 -6.74 21.04
CA ASP A 191 5.71 -7.21 20.24
C ASP A 191 6.21 -7.63 18.85
N PRO A 192 7.10 -8.65 18.76
CA PRO A 192 7.71 -9.01 17.51
C PRO A 192 6.69 -9.72 16.59
N PRO A 193 6.82 -9.59 15.26
CA PRO A 193 5.99 -10.31 14.32
C PRO A 193 6.05 -11.83 14.55
N VAL A 194 4.89 -12.48 14.53
CA VAL A 194 4.79 -13.94 14.64
C VAL A 194 5.09 -14.56 13.28
N LYS A 195 6.05 -15.49 13.24
CA LYS A 195 6.36 -16.25 12.03
C LYS A 195 5.19 -17.17 11.69
N THR A 196 4.71 -17.11 10.45
CA THR A 196 3.58 -17.94 9.99
C THR A 196 3.97 -19.37 9.67
N GLY A 197 5.25 -19.63 9.36
CA GLY A 197 5.73 -20.92 8.85
C GLY A 197 5.82 -20.97 7.31
N ASP A 198 5.29 -19.95 6.65
CA ASP A 198 5.28 -19.80 5.19
C ASP A 198 6.33 -18.79 4.72
N LEU A 199 6.87 -19.00 3.51
CA LEU A 199 7.74 -18.06 2.83
C LEU A 199 7.20 -17.74 1.44
N ALA A 200 7.12 -16.44 1.14
CA ALA A 200 6.65 -15.91 -0.13
C ALA A 200 7.81 -15.44 -1.02
N TYR A 201 8.00 -16.09 -2.17
CA TYR A 201 8.88 -15.67 -3.25
C TYR A 201 8.10 -14.83 -4.26
N ARG A 202 8.69 -13.72 -4.72
CA ARG A 202 8.05 -12.82 -5.69
C ARG A 202 8.95 -12.61 -6.90
N LEU A 203 8.36 -12.67 -8.08
CA LEU A 203 9.05 -12.51 -9.35
C LEU A 203 8.23 -11.58 -10.26
N LEU A 204 8.92 -10.70 -10.96
CA LEU A 204 8.35 -9.91 -12.04
C LEU A 204 8.81 -10.52 -13.36
N LEU A 205 7.84 -10.83 -14.23
CA LEU A 205 8.11 -11.35 -15.56
C LEU A 205 7.95 -10.24 -16.59
N SER A 206 8.83 -10.23 -17.60
CA SER A 206 8.67 -9.32 -18.74
C SER A 206 7.44 -9.73 -19.54
N THR A 207 6.47 -8.81 -19.65
CA THR A 207 5.29 -9.05 -20.51
C THR A 207 5.65 -9.17 -21.98
N GLU A 208 6.79 -8.61 -22.40
CA GLU A 208 7.29 -8.76 -23.76
C GLU A 208 7.73 -10.21 -24.01
N GLU A 209 8.49 -10.79 -23.07
CA GLU A 209 8.95 -12.17 -23.17
C GLU A 209 7.79 -13.17 -23.01
N MET A 210 6.88 -12.92 -22.07
CA MET A 210 5.69 -13.77 -21.89
C MET A 210 4.82 -13.84 -23.15
N ARG A 211 4.73 -12.75 -23.93
CA ARG A 211 3.96 -12.77 -25.20
C ARG A 211 4.63 -13.60 -26.31
N LYS A 212 5.95 -13.82 -26.22
CA LYS A 212 6.70 -14.65 -27.19
C LYS A 212 6.48 -16.15 -26.94
N ASP A 213 6.09 -16.52 -25.72
CA ASP A 213 5.79 -17.90 -25.33
C ASP A 213 4.29 -18.20 -25.48
N PRO A 214 3.87 -19.20 -26.30
CA PRO A 214 2.46 -19.55 -26.49
C PRO A 214 1.71 -19.96 -25.22
N GLU A 215 2.40 -20.53 -24.22
CA GLU A 215 1.78 -20.94 -22.94
C GLU A 215 1.58 -19.74 -22.01
N LEU A 216 2.44 -18.72 -22.09
CA LEU A 216 2.39 -17.55 -21.21
C LEU A 216 1.60 -16.37 -21.80
N ALA A 217 1.53 -16.27 -23.13
CA ALA A 217 0.84 -15.19 -23.83
C ALA A 217 -0.62 -14.98 -23.39
N PRO A 218 -1.43 -16.03 -23.11
CA PRO A 218 -2.80 -15.85 -22.64
C PRO A 218 -2.91 -15.06 -21.33
N PHE A 219 -1.96 -15.17 -20.40
CA PHE A 219 -1.99 -14.45 -19.12
C PHE A 219 -1.80 -12.93 -19.29
N VAL A 220 -1.16 -12.52 -20.38
CA VAL A 220 -0.95 -11.11 -20.72
C VAL A 220 -2.09 -10.58 -21.59
N ASN A 221 -2.51 -11.35 -22.59
CA ASN A 221 -3.54 -10.93 -23.54
C ASN A 221 -4.96 -10.95 -22.93
N HIS A 222 -5.18 -11.80 -21.94
CA HIS A 222 -6.40 -11.89 -21.17
C HIS A 222 -6.04 -11.78 -19.68
N PRO A 223 -5.85 -10.57 -19.16
CA PRO A 223 -5.45 -10.36 -17.78
C PRO A 223 -6.42 -11.08 -16.83
N GLN A 224 -5.85 -11.90 -15.96
CA GLN A 224 -6.56 -12.70 -14.98
C GLN A 224 -5.64 -12.93 -13.79
N VAL A 225 -6.25 -13.23 -12.65
CA VAL A 225 -5.55 -13.65 -11.44
C VAL A 225 -5.72 -15.15 -11.33
N ASN A 226 -4.64 -15.89 -11.13
CA ASN A 226 -4.70 -17.34 -10.96
C ASN A 226 -4.00 -17.74 -9.68
N TYR A 227 -4.70 -18.52 -8.85
CA TYR A 227 -4.12 -19.19 -7.70
C TYR A 227 -4.10 -20.70 -7.95
N TRP A 228 -2.92 -21.29 -7.98
CA TRP A 228 -2.71 -22.73 -7.98
C TRP A 228 -2.53 -23.22 -6.54
N LEU A 229 -3.40 -24.11 -6.10
CA LEU A 229 -3.47 -24.62 -4.74
C LEU A 229 -2.93 -26.05 -4.68
N GLY A 230 -1.83 -26.24 -3.95
CA GLY A 230 -1.20 -27.53 -3.69
C GLY A 230 -1.22 -27.90 -2.21
N PRO A 231 -0.86 -29.15 -1.85
CA PRO A 231 -0.54 -29.50 -0.48
C PRO A 231 0.64 -28.63 -0.01
N ASP A 232 0.45 -27.92 1.12
CA ASP A 232 1.49 -27.12 1.78
C ASP A 232 2.14 -26.01 0.91
N ALA A 233 1.52 -25.63 -0.20
CA ALA A 233 2.05 -24.57 -1.07
C ALA A 233 0.96 -23.99 -1.97
N HIS A 234 1.15 -22.75 -2.39
CA HIS A 234 0.35 -22.15 -3.44
C HIS A 234 1.17 -21.21 -4.33
N ALA A 235 0.75 -21.07 -5.58
CA ALA A 235 1.30 -20.09 -6.51
C ALA A 235 0.19 -19.12 -6.94
N GLY A 236 0.49 -17.84 -6.97
CA GLY A 236 -0.37 -16.78 -7.50
C GLY A 236 0.27 -16.15 -8.73
N LEU A 237 -0.50 -15.91 -9.79
CA LEU A 237 -0.10 -15.05 -10.90
C LEU A 237 -1.07 -13.89 -10.99
N LEU A 238 -0.54 -12.67 -10.95
CA LEU A 238 -1.27 -11.41 -11.09
C LEU A 238 -0.74 -10.70 -12.33
N HIS A 239 -1.42 -10.89 -13.46
CA HIS A 239 -1.03 -10.39 -14.78
C HIS A 239 0.42 -10.74 -15.19
N SER A 240 1.40 -9.91 -14.82
CA SER A 240 2.83 -10.07 -15.12
C SER A 240 3.71 -10.38 -13.90
N MET A 241 3.11 -10.46 -12.70
CA MET A 241 3.80 -10.82 -11.47
C MET A 241 3.43 -12.25 -11.06
N MET A 242 4.44 -13.07 -10.81
CA MET A 242 4.28 -14.35 -10.11
C MET A 242 4.63 -14.20 -8.64
N LEU A 243 3.76 -14.73 -7.78
CA LEU A 243 3.95 -14.93 -6.34
C LEU A 243 3.97 -16.45 -6.11
N PHE A 244 4.96 -16.95 -5.38
CA PHE A 244 5.05 -18.36 -5.00
C PHE A 244 5.20 -18.44 -3.49
N ASP A 245 4.24 -19.02 -2.82
CA ASP A 245 4.25 -19.22 -1.38
C ASP A 245 4.47 -20.71 -1.10
N LEU A 246 5.59 -21.03 -0.46
CA LEU A 246 5.95 -22.37 -0.03
C LEU A 246 5.83 -22.44 1.49
N ALA A 247 5.07 -23.41 2.01
CA ALA A 247 5.13 -23.74 3.44
C ALA A 247 6.37 -24.60 3.73
N ASN A 248 6.90 -24.50 4.95
CA ASN A 248 7.91 -25.41 5.52
C ASN A 248 9.33 -25.34 4.92
N PHE A 249 9.91 -24.15 4.74
CA PHE A 249 11.33 -24.03 4.37
C PHE A 249 12.33 -24.08 5.55
N TRP A 250 11.86 -24.41 6.77
CA TRP A 250 12.68 -24.44 7.99
C TRP A 250 12.35 -25.64 8.90
N GLN A 251 12.35 -26.86 8.36
CA GLN A 251 12.54 -28.07 9.16
C GLN A 251 14.01 -28.50 9.08
#